data_AF-A0A2D8UKI2-F1
#
_entry.id   AF-A0A2D8UKI2-F1
#
_cell.length_a   1.000
_cell.length_b   1.000
_cell.length_c   1.000
_cell.angle_alpha   90.00
_cell.angle_beta   90.00
_cell.angle_gamma   90.00
#
_symmetry.space_group_name_H-M   'P 1'
#
loop_
_entity.id
_entity.type
_entity.pdbx_description
1 polymer ?
#
loop_
_entity_poly.entity_id
_entity_poly.type
_entity_poly.pdbx_seq_one_letter_code
_entity_poly.pdbx_strand_id
1 'polypeptide(L)'
;MKKHLLIISCCLFLYSCGDTSRNFDWLVGDWIRTNGKASEQTYEQWQKISAEKYEGLGFTLVKKDTVFKENLSLLKEEGKWNLTVRGVHDDVVKFSLSNQTSKSFTVENLSNEFPKVISYELIDEQLKATIADDENSIDFIFEKE
;
A
#
# COMPACT_ATOMS: atom_id res chain seq x y z
N MET A 1 -28.92 62.88 -4.78
CA MET A 1 -28.58 62.29 -3.47
C MET A 1 -28.45 60.79 -3.68
N LYS A 2 -27.29 60.23 -3.29
CA LYS A 2 -26.76 58.94 -3.77
C LYS A 2 -27.54 57.76 -3.19
N LYS A 3 -27.95 56.85 -4.08
CA LYS A 3 -28.49 55.52 -3.74
C LYS A 3 -27.32 54.65 -3.27
N HIS A 4 -27.37 54.13 -2.05
CA HIS A 4 -26.45 53.10 -1.61
C HIS A 4 -27.20 51.77 -1.53
N LEU A 5 -26.90 50.95 -2.54
CA LEU A 5 -27.31 49.56 -2.71
C LEU A 5 -26.51 48.70 -1.73
N LEU A 6 -27.18 48.04 -0.79
CA LEU A 6 -26.57 47.14 0.17
C LEU A 6 -26.55 45.74 -0.46
N ILE A 7 -25.42 45.36 -1.06
CA ILE A 7 -25.19 44.00 -1.58
C ILE A 7 -24.63 43.18 -0.42
N ILE A 8 -25.48 42.35 0.17
CA ILE A 8 -25.07 41.26 1.05
C ILE A 8 -24.39 40.22 0.16
N SER A 9 -23.06 40.33 0.07
CA SER A 9 -22.22 39.31 -0.54
C SER A 9 -22.17 38.11 0.40
N CYS A 10 -22.96 37.10 0.05
CA CYS A 10 -22.91 35.78 0.64
C CYS A 10 -21.55 35.17 0.29
N CYS A 11 -20.58 35.29 1.20
CA CYS A 11 -19.35 34.51 1.16
C CYS A 11 -19.72 33.05 1.46
N LEU A 12 -20.14 32.34 0.41
CA LEU A 12 -20.12 30.89 0.36
C LEU A 12 -18.65 30.48 0.50
N PHE A 13 -18.23 30.19 1.73
CA PHE A 13 -17.03 29.41 1.99
C PHE A 13 -17.27 28.03 1.41
N LEU A 14 -16.96 27.87 0.12
CA LEU A 14 -16.69 26.57 -0.47
C LEU A 14 -15.43 26.06 0.21
N TYR A 15 -15.60 25.39 1.34
CA TYR A 15 -14.64 24.38 1.78
C TYR A 15 -14.64 23.33 0.67
N SER A 16 -13.76 23.53 -0.31
CA SER A 16 -13.23 22.42 -1.08
C SER A 16 -12.64 21.49 -0.04
N CYS A 17 -13.36 20.41 0.28
CA CYS A 17 -12.80 19.28 0.98
C CYS A 17 -11.63 18.87 0.10
N GLY A 18 -10.42 19.21 0.54
CA GLY A 18 -9.22 18.90 -0.20
C GLY A 18 -9.21 17.39 -0.40
N ASP A 19 -9.28 16.96 -1.64
CA ASP A 19 -9.03 15.58 -2.00
C ASP A 19 -7.58 15.34 -1.59
N THR A 20 -7.38 14.87 -0.35
CA THR A 20 -6.06 14.47 0.13
C THR A 20 -5.65 13.36 -0.80
N SER A 21 -4.80 13.70 -1.77
CA SER A 21 -4.37 12.79 -2.82
C SER A 21 -3.89 11.52 -2.14
N ARG A 22 -4.63 10.43 -2.36
CA ARG A 22 -4.27 9.10 -1.88
C ARG A 22 -2.90 8.78 -2.46
N ASN A 23 -1.90 8.70 -1.60
CA ASN A 23 -0.53 8.37 -1.94
C ASN A 23 -0.02 7.30 -0.97
N PHE A 24 1.09 6.67 -1.33
CA PHE A 24 1.71 5.58 -0.59
C PHE A 24 3.17 5.92 -0.29
N ASP A 25 3.50 7.21 -0.18
CA ASP A 25 4.90 7.66 -0.01
C ASP A 25 5.51 7.15 1.30
N TRP A 26 4.67 6.87 2.30
CA TRP A 26 5.07 6.27 3.57
C TRP A 26 5.57 4.82 3.44
N LEU A 27 5.24 4.13 2.33
CA LEU A 27 5.67 2.76 2.05
C LEU A 27 7.07 2.72 1.42
N VAL A 28 7.51 3.81 0.80
CA VAL A 28 8.78 3.88 0.04
C VAL A 28 9.98 3.69 0.95
N GLY A 29 10.85 2.75 0.58
CA GLY A 29 12.05 2.41 1.33
C GLY A 29 12.46 0.96 1.12
N ASP A 30 13.59 0.61 1.74
CA ASP A 30 14.09 -0.74 1.87
C ASP A 30 13.75 -1.25 3.28
N TRP A 31 13.18 -2.44 3.35
CA TRP A 31 12.60 -3.00 4.56
C TRP A 31 13.13 -4.41 4.80
N ILE A 32 13.55 -4.68 6.02
CA ILE A 32 14.09 -5.97 6.45
C ILE A 32 13.15 -6.61 7.48
N ARG A 33 12.71 -7.84 7.22
CA ARG A 33 11.77 -8.55 8.10
C ARG A 33 12.45 -8.96 9.41
N THR A 34 11.82 -8.68 10.54
CA THR A 34 12.35 -8.95 11.88
C THR A 34 11.69 -10.13 12.60
N ASN A 35 10.48 -10.54 12.17
CA ASN A 35 9.74 -11.65 12.79
C ASN A 35 9.76 -12.95 11.95
N GLY A 36 10.78 -13.14 11.12
CA GLY A 36 11.00 -14.34 10.30
C GLY A 36 11.79 -15.45 11.00
N LYS A 37 12.07 -16.56 10.30
CA LYS A 37 12.96 -17.62 10.82
C LYS A 37 14.42 -17.15 10.80
N ALA A 38 15.20 -17.49 11.82
CA ALA A 38 16.62 -17.11 11.87
C ALA A 38 17.49 -17.64 10.71
N SER A 39 17.03 -18.67 9.99
CA SER A 39 17.74 -19.26 8.84
C SER A 39 17.50 -18.54 7.51
N GLU A 40 16.54 -17.61 7.47
CA GLU A 40 16.13 -16.90 6.27
C GLU A 40 16.06 -15.40 6.56
N GLN A 41 16.29 -14.58 5.54
CA GLN A 41 16.08 -13.14 5.66
C GLN A 41 15.19 -12.67 4.53
N THR A 42 14.03 -12.13 4.88
CA THR A 42 13.09 -11.55 3.92
C THR A 42 13.29 -10.03 3.87
N TYR A 43 13.20 -9.50 2.67
CA TYR A 43 13.31 -8.08 2.35
C TYR A 43 12.11 -7.67 1.51
N GLU A 44 11.76 -6.39 1.61
CA GLU A 44 10.80 -5.74 0.75
C GLU A 44 11.31 -4.34 0.38
N GLN A 45 11.29 -4.01 -0.92
CA GLN A 45 11.77 -2.72 -1.41
C GLN A 45 10.65 -2.04 -2.17
N TRP A 46 10.36 -0.78 -1.86
CA TRP A 46 9.31 0.00 -2.50
C TRP A 46 9.83 1.30 -3.09
N GLN A 47 9.38 1.61 -4.30
CA GLN A 47 9.75 2.81 -5.03
C GLN A 47 8.52 3.49 -5.62
N LYS A 48 8.48 4.82 -5.52
CA LYS A 48 7.50 5.63 -6.22
C LYS A 48 7.94 5.86 -7.66
N ILE A 49 7.14 5.37 -8.61
CA ILE A 49 7.41 5.53 -10.05
C ILE A 49 6.70 6.78 -10.58
N SER A 50 5.48 7.05 -10.11
CA SER A 50 4.70 8.24 -10.47
C SER A 50 3.67 8.57 -9.39
N ALA A 51 2.84 9.59 -9.61
CA ALA A 51 1.70 9.87 -8.74
C ALA A 51 0.66 8.73 -8.71
N GLU A 52 0.67 7.86 -9.71
CA GLU A 52 -0.31 6.80 -9.94
C GLU A 52 0.30 5.40 -9.92
N LYS A 53 1.60 5.27 -9.63
CA LYS A 53 2.31 3.99 -9.63
C LYS A 53 3.43 3.90 -8.60
N TYR A 54 3.45 2.79 -7.87
CA TYR A 54 4.54 2.36 -7.01
C TYR A 54 4.91 0.92 -7.37
N GLU A 55 6.19 0.61 -7.37
CA GLU A 55 6.70 -0.74 -7.59
C GLU A 55 7.34 -1.26 -6.31
N GLY A 56 7.09 -2.53 -6.03
CA GLY A 56 7.63 -3.24 -4.88
C GLY A 56 8.35 -4.52 -5.30
N LEU A 57 9.35 -4.93 -4.55
CA LEU A 57 10.08 -6.18 -4.73
C LEU A 57 10.22 -6.88 -3.38
N GLY A 58 9.56 -8.03 -3.23
CA GLY A 58 9.70 -8.91 -2.07
C GLY A 58 10.64 -10.07 -2.39
N PHE A 59 11.58 -10.39 -1.51
CA PHE A 59 12.45 -11.56 -1.70
C PHE A 59 12.99 -12.13 -0.38
N THR A 60 13.27 -13.43 -0.37
CA THR A 60 13.86 -14.12 0.79
C THR A 60 15.17 -14.78 0.41
N LEU A 61 16.20 -14.58 1.25
CA LEU A 61 17.50 -15.21 1.13
C LEU A 61 17.67 -16.33 2.15
N VAL A 62 18.27 -17.44 1.73
CA VAL A 62 18.79 -18.50 2.60
C VAL A 62 20.24 -18.77 2.21
N LYS A 63 21.17 -18.62 3.15
CA LYS A 63 22.62 -18.76 2.89
C LYS A 63 23.12 -17.91 1.70
N LYS A 64 22.52 -16.72 1.51
CA LYS A 64 22.76 -15.76 0.40
C LYS A 64 22.16 -16.15 -0.96
N ASP A 65 21.48 -17.28 -1.06
CA ASP A 65 20.73 -17.66 -2.26
C ASP A 65 19.28 -17.19 -2.15
N THR A 66 18.75 -16.61 -3.23
CA THR A 66 17.32 -16.23 -3.30
C THR A 66 16.46 -17.47 -3.43
N VAL A 67 15.61 -17.72 -2.43
CA VAL A 67 14.67 -18.87 -2.40
C VAL A 67 13.22 -18.47 -2.68
N PHE A 68 12.93 -17.17 -2.58
CA PHE A 68 11.62 -16.59 -2.88
C PHE A 68 11.80 -15.20 -3.48
N LYS A 69 10.96 -14.86 -4.46
CA LYS A 69 10.91 -13.55 -5.08
C LYS A 69 9.53 -13.27 -5.67
N GLU A 70 9.05 -12.06 -5.45
CA GLU A 70 7.82 -11.55 -6.04
C GLU A 70 7.98 -10.07 -6.45
N ASN A 71 7.26 -9.67 -7.49
CA ASN A 71 7.13 -8.27 -7.87
C ASN A 71 5.73 -7.78 -7.49
N LEU A 72 5.69 -6.62 -6.86
CA LEU A 72 4.49 -5.94 -6.40
C LEU A 72 4.30 -4.65 -7.21
N SER A 73 3.06 -4.26 -7.47
CA SER A 73 2.78 -2.96 -8.07
C SER A 73 1.47 -2.41 -7.56
N LEU A 74 1.51 -1.24 -6.92
CA LEU A 74 0.34 -0.42 -6.66
C LEU A 74 0.14 0.48 -7.87
N LEU A 75 -0.95 0.27 -8.61
CA LEU A 75 -1.27 1.01 -9.82
C LEU A 75 -2.69 1.57 -9.75
N LYS A 76 -2.85 2.84 -10.10
CA LYS A 76 -4.15 3.48 -10.25
C LYS A 76 -4.64 3.30 -11.69
N GLU A 77 -5.73 2.56 -11.85
CA GLU A 77 -6.39 2.31 -13.13
C GLU A 77 -7.86 2.73 -13.01
N GLU A 78 -8.36 3.52 -13.96
CA GLU A 78 -9.75 3.99 -13.96
C GLU A 78 -10.18 4.66 -12.64
N GLY A 79 -9.25 5.39 -12.01
CA GLY A 79 -9.48 6.06 -10.74
C GLY A 79 -9.39 5.18 -9.49
N LYS A 80 -9.16 3.87 -9.64
CA LYS A 80 -9.08 2.89 -8.54
C LYS A 80 -7.66 2.36 -8.39
N TRP A 81 -7.19 2.29 -7.15
CA TRP A 81 -5.91 1.67 -6.83
C TRP A 81 -6.06 0.15 -6.73
N ASN A 82 -5.09 -0.56 -7.29
CA ASN A 82 -4.99 -2.01 -7.22
C ASN A 82 -3.55 -2.40 -6.88
N LEU A 83 -3.40 -3.45 -6.07
CA LEU A 83 -2.12 -4.14 -5.89
C LEU A 83 -2.09 -5.34 -6.82
N THR A 84 -1.04 -5.48 -7.61
CA THR A 84 -0.76 -6.71 -8.36
C THR A 84 0.46 -7.40 -7.78
N VAL A 85 0.37 -8.71 -7.58
CA VAL A 85 1.44 -9.57 -7.08
C VAL A 85 1.82 -10.56 -8.19
N ARG A 86 3.13 -10.71 -8.45
CA ARG A 86 3.64 -11.64 -9.47
C ARG A 86 4.88 -12.38 -8.98
N GLY A 87 4.74 -13.69 -8.76
CA GLY A 87 5.86 -14.59 -8.52
C GLY A 87 6.68 -14.87 -9.79
N VAL A 88 7.81 -15.56 -9.65
CA VAL A 88 8.75 -15.83 -10.77
C VAL A 88 8.11 -16.70 -11.87
N HIS A 89 7.26 -17.65 -11.48
CA HIS A 89 6.61 -18.61 -12.38
C HIS A 89 5.09 -18.59 -12.28
N ASP A 90 4.55 -17.55 -11.63
CA ASP A 90 3.13 -17.48 -11.29
C ASP A 90 2.40 -16.45 -12.16
N ASP A 91 1.10 -16.66 -12.29
CA ASP A 91 0.20 -15.68 -12.87
C ASP A 91 0.08 -14.44 -11.96
N VAL A 92 -0.29 -13.32 -12.57
CA VAL A 92 -0.50 -12.07 -11.83
C VAL A 92 -1.80 -12.15 -11.04
N VAL A 93 -1.73 -11.97 -9.72
CA VAL A 93 -2.90 -11.87 -8.85
C VAL A 93 -3.17 -10.39 -8.57
N LYS A 94 -4.41 -9.95 -8.79
CA LYS A 94 -4.84 -8.55 -8.58
C LYS A 94 -5.73 -8.45 -7.34
N PHE A 95 -5.47 -7.44 -6.52
CA PHE A 95 -6.24 -7.06 -5.34
C PHE A 95 -6.72 -5.61 -5.47
N SER A 96 -7.97 -5.35 -5.13
CA SER A 96 -8.56 -4.01 -5.23
C SER A 96 -8.49 -3.27 -3.89
N LEU A 97 -8.14 -1.98 -3.89
CA LEU A 97 -8.11 -1.17 -2.67
C LEU A 97 -9.51 -1.07 -2.03
N SER A 98 -9.63 -1.52 -0.78
CA SER A 98 -10.86 -1.42 0.02
C SER A 98 -10.79 -0.32 1.08
N ASN A 99 -9.61 -0.09 1.67
CA ASN A 99 -9.41 0.96 2.68
C ASN A 99 -8.04 1.63 2.53
N GLN A 100 -7.95 2.90 2.94
CA GLN A 100 -6.70 3.63 3.05
C GLN A 100 -6.79 4.75 4.08
N THR A 101 -5.72 4.91 4.86
CA THR A 101 -5.47 6.06 5.74
C THR A 101 -4.19 6.78 5.32
N SER A 102 -3.70 7.73 6.14
CA SER A 102 -2.42 8.40 5.90
C SER A 102 -1.19 7.49 5.99
N LYS A 103 -1.29 6.34 6.68
CA LYS A 103 -0.18 5.41 6.94
C LYS A 103 -0.56 3.93 6.82
N SER A 104 -1.73 3.63 6.27
CA SER A 104 -2.17 2.26 6.06
C SER A 104 -3.01 2.11 4.81
N PHE A 105 -3.05 0.91 4.27
CA PHE A 105 -3.99 0.53 3.22
C PHE A 105 -4.35 -0.96 3.31
N THR A 106 -5.52 -1.30 2.79
CA THR A 106 -6.00 -2.68 2.65
C THR A 106 -6.49 -2.91 1.23
N VAL A 107 -6.08 -4.04 0.64
CA VAL A 107 -6.51 -4.51 -0.67
C VAL A 107 -7.09 -5.92 -0.56
N GLU A 108 -8.07 -6.22 -1.40
CA GLU A 108 -8.85 -7.45 -1.31
C GLU A 108 -9.04 -8.13 -2.67
N ASN A 109 -9.03 -9.46 -2.65
CA ASN A 109 -9.50 -10.35 -3.70
C ASN A 109 -10.09 -11.60 -3.03
N LEU A 110 -11.39 -11.55 -2.74
CA LEU A 110 -12.11 -12.64 -2.06
C LEU A 110 -12.17 -13.95 -2.88
N SER A 111 -11.84 -13.89 -4.18
CA SER A 111 -11.78 -15.07 -5.06
C SER A 111 -10.42 -15.75 -5.09
N ASN A 112 -9.37 -15.13 -4.52
CA ASN A 112 -8.06 -15.75 -4.42
C ASN A 112 -8.06 -16.83 -3.32
N GLU A 113 -7.30 -17.92 -3.50
CA GLU A 113 -7.26 -19.01 -2.51
C GLU A 113 -6.64 -18.55 -1.20
N PHE A 114 -5.41 -18.02 -1.26
CA PHE A 114 -4.75 -17.33 -0.17
C PHE A 114 -3.64 -16.43 -0.73
N PRO A 115 -3.46 -15.20 -0.21
CA PRO A 115 -4.34 -14.52 0.72
C PRO A 115 -5.57 -13.91 0.03
N LYS A 116 -6.65 -13.67 0.76
CA LYS A 116 -7.81 -12.89 0.27
C LYS A 116 -7.67 -11.40 0.56
N VAL A 117 -6.99 -11.06 1.64
CA VAL A 117 -6.77 -9.70 2.12
C VAL A 117 -5.28 -9.46 2.33
N ILE A 118 -4.78 -8.32 1.88
CA ILE A 118 -3.44 -7.84 2.17
C ILE A 118 -3.57 -6.43 2.75
N SER A 119 -2.97 -6.21 3.92
CA SER A 119 -2.95 -4.90 4.58
C SER A 119 -1.53 -4.47 4.89
N TYR A 120 -1.24 -3.19 4.71
CA TYR A 120 0.01 -2.56 5.13
C TYR A 120 -0.29 -1.44 6.10
N GLU A 121 0.54 -1.30 7.14
CA GLU A 121 0.48 -0.19 8.09
C GLU A 121 1.88 0.18 8.58
N LEU A 122 2.16 1.49 8.67
CA LEU A 122 3.39 2.02 9.26
C LEU A 122 3.12 2.51 10.69
N ILE A 123 3.61 1.77 11.69
CA ILE A 123 3.45 2.04 13.13
C ILE A 123 4.83 2.23 13.73
N ASP A 124 5.09 3.36 14.39
CA ASP A 124 6.36 3.62 15.10
C ASP A 124 7.61 3.27 14.27
N GLU A 125 7.63 3.69 12.99
CA GLU A 125 8.70 3.44 12.02
C GLU A 125 8.89 1.98 11.58
N GLN A 126 8.06 1.06 12.08
CA GLN A 126 7.97 -0.31 11.60
C GLN A 126 6.87 -0.44 10.55
N LEU A 127 7.23 -1.07 9.43
CA LEU A 127 6.25 -1.46 8.42
C LEU A 127 5.70 -2.83 8.80
N LYS A 128 4.38 -2.95 8.88
CA LYS A 128 3.67 -4.21 9.08
C LYS A 128 2.88 -4.54 7.83
N ALA A 129 3.14 -5.69 7.24
CA ALA A 129 2.28 -6.30 6.23
C ALA A 129 1.53 -7.49 6.84
N THR A 130 0.23 -7.58 6.62
CA THR A 130 -0.61 -8.70 7.06
C THR A 130 -1.29 -9.30 5.85
N ILE A 131 -1.16 -10.61 5.69
CA ILE A 131 -1.91 -11.38 4.69
C ILE A 131 -2.89 -12.29 5.41
N ALA A 132 -4.14 -12.35 4.94
CA ALA A 132 -5.18 -13.09 5.62
C ALA A 132 -6.22 -13.68 4.66
N ASP A 133 -6.91 -14.70 5.14
CA ASP A 133 -8.22 -15.15 4.65
C ASP A 133 -9.23 -15.14 5.81
N ASP A 134 -10.30 -15.94 5.72
CA ASP A 134 -11.34 -15.99 6.74
C ASP A 134 -10.91 -16.72 8.03
N GLU A 135 -9.86 -17.56 7.96
CA GLU A 135 -9.42 -18.46 9.05
C GLU A 135 -7.98 -18.19 9.52
N ASN A 136 -7.13 -17.70 8.62
CA ASN A 136 -5.69 -17.59 8.77
C ASN A 136 -5.23 -16.15 8.61
N SER A 137 -4.23 -15.76 9.40
CA SER A 137 -3.55 -14.47 9.28
C SER A 137 -2.07 -14.62 9.57
N ILE A 138 -1.24 -13.98 8.76
CA ILE A 138 0.22 -13.97 8.92
C ILE A 138 0.71 -12.53 8.89
N ASP A 139 1.41 -12.15 9.96
CA ASP A 139 2.05 -10.85 10.09
C ASP A 139 3.53 -10.93 9.66
N PHE A 140 3.93 -9.94 8.86
CA PHE A 140 5.29 -9.65 8.48
C PHE A 140 5.63 -8.29 9.06
N ILE A 141 6.57 -8.27 10.00
CA ILE A 141 7.03 -7.04 10.66
C ILE A 141 8.40 -6.71 10.09
N PHE A 142 8.57 -5.49 9.64
CA PHE A 142 9.80 -5.00 9.04
C PHE A 142 10.31 -3.75 9.74
N GLU A 143 11.62 -3.65 9.80
CA GLU A 143 12.35 -2.44 10.12
C GLU A 143 12.95 -1.85 8.84
N LYS A 144 13.24 -0.55 8.86
CA LYS A 144 13.91 0.10 7.75
C LYS A 144 15.38 -0.31 7.71
N GLU A 145 15.88 -0.69 6.53
CA GLU A 145 17.29 -1.04 6.31
C GLU A 145 18.20 0.20 6.19
#